data_AF-A0A0F9T693-F1
#
_entry.id   AF-A0A0F9T693-F1
#
_cell.length_a   1.000
_cell.length_b   1.000
_cell.length_c   1.000
_cell.angle_alpha   90.00
_cell.angle_beta   90.00
_cell.angle_gamma   90.00
#
_symmetry.space_group_name_H-M   'P 1'
#
loop_
_entity.id
_entity.type
_entity.pdbx_description
1 polymer ?
#
loop_
_entity_poly.entity_id
_entity_poly.type
_entity_poly.pdbx_seq_one_letter_code
_entity_poly.pdbx_strand_id
1 'polypeptide(L)'
;MRDFIDNSFKQQEKRFITVTGLFWKVTKFISNIFKKKIIMQLTKNFKLSEFACNDGTPVPSKFYENVKEVAENLQVLRDYFNEHKEDDEEEITITPGSGYRTPKYNKKVKGARLSQHKKAKAADPRVKNRTPNEVHATIILLIKSKKMKQGGVGLYDTFVHYDTRGYRARWDKRKRI
;
A
#
# COMPACT_ATOMS: atom_id res chain seq x y z
N MET A 1 18.69 -58.80 27.78
CA MET A 1 17.38 -58.14 28.00
C MET A 1 17.49 -56.61 28.14
N ARG A 2 18.62 -56.06 28.63
CA ARG A 2 18.86 -54.60 28.72
C ARG A 2 19.12 -53.93 27.36
N ASP A 3 19.78 -54.62 26.42
CA ASP A 3 20.14 -54.03 25.11
C ASP A 3 18.97 -53.85 24.13
N PHE A 4 17.86 -54.57 24.35
CA PHE A 4 16.66 -54.48 23.51
C PHE A 4 15.78 -53.27 23.89
N ILE A 5 15.81 -52.88 25.17
CA ILE A 5 15.04 -51.75 25.70
C ILE A 5 15.72 -50.42 25.31
N ASP A 6 17.06 -50.37 25.35
CA ASP A 6 17.84 -49.15 25.06
C ASP A 6 17.79 -48.74 23.57
N ASN A 7 17.70 -49.71 22.65
CA ASN A 7 17.52 -49.43 21.22
C ASN A 7 16.10 -48.91 20.87
N SER A 8 15.07 -49.39 21.56
CA SER A 8 13.69 -48.91 21.39
C SER A 8 13.54 -47.46 21.86
N PHE A 9 14.16 -47.09 22.99
CA PHE A 9 14.16 -45.72 23.49
C PHE A 9 14.91 -44.76 22.55
N LYS A 10 16.10 -45.12 22.08
CA LYS A 10 16.87 -44.30 21.12
C LYS A 10 16.17 -44.15 19.77
N GLN A 11 15.38 -45.14 19.34
CA GLN A 11 14.61 -45.05 18.10
C GLN A 11 13.33 -44.20 18.25
N GLN A 12 12.71 -44.22 19.44
CA GLN A 12 11.61 -43.31 19.78
C GLN A 12 12.09 -41.86 19.91
N GLU A 13 13.19 -41.59 20.61
CA GLU A 13 13.76 -40.23 20.74
C GLU A 13 14.15 -39.63 19.38
N LYS A 14 14.77 -40.41 18.49
CA LYS A 14 15.09 -39.96 17.12
C LYS A 14 13.83 -39.60 16.33
N ARG A 15 12.74 -40.36 16.47
CA ARG A 15 11.43 -40.04 15.86
C ARG A 15 10.80 -38.78 16.46
N PHE A 16 10.89 -38.58 17.78
CA PHE A 16 10.41 -37.35 18.43
C PHE A 16 11.20 -36.10 17.99
N ILE A 17 12.52 -36.20 17.81
CA ILE A 17 13.36 -35.10 17.30
C ILE A 17 13.08 -34.79 15.82
N THR A 18 12.76 -35.80 15.00
CA THR A 18 12.37 -35.56 13.60
C THR A 18 10.98 -34.94 13.47
N VAL A 19 10.01 -35.37 14.29
CA VAL A 19 8.64 -34.83 14.26
C VAL A 19 8.60 -33.38 14.77
N THR A 20 9.37 -33.04 15.81
CA THR A 20 9.47 -31.64 16.30
C THR A 20 10.23 -30.74 15.32
N GLY A 21 11.30 -31.23 14.69
CA GLY A 21 12.02 -30.50 13.65
C GLY A 21 11.20 -30.27 12.37
N LEU A 22 10.39 -31.26 11.96
CA LEU A 22 9.48 -31.14 10.82
C LEU A 22 8.31 -30.19 11.15
N PHE A 23 7.74 -30.28 12.35
CA PHE A 23 6.72 -29.35 12.82
C PHE A 23 7.24 -27.91 12.91
N TRP A 24 8.47 -27.70 13.40
CA TRP A 24 9.11 -26.38 13.42
C TRP A 24 9.39 -25.85 12.01
N LYS A 25 9.83 -26.70 11.06
CA LYS A 25 10.01 -26.33 9.65
C LYS A 25 8.69 -25.97 8.98
N VAL A 26 7.63 -26.73 9.22
CA VAL A 26 6.28 -26.47 8.67
C VAL A 26 5.69 -25.20 9.27
N THR A 27 5.77 -24.99 10.58
CA THR A 27 5.29 -23.76 11.24
C THR A 27 6.08 -22.53 10.80
N LYS A 28 7.41 -22.64 10.62
CA LYS A 28 8.24 -21.56 10.07
C LYS A 28 7.93 -21.29 8.59
N PHE A 29 7.66 -22.33 7.81
CA PHE A 29 7.25 -22.21 6.41
C PHE A 29 5.87 -21.57 6.27
N ILE A 30 4.88 -22.01 7.05
CA ILE A 30 3.55 -21.43 7.11
C ILE A 30 3.65 -19.97 7.60
N SER A 31 4.39 -19.69 8.67
CA SER A 31 4.66 -18.34 9.16
C SER A 31 5.31 -17.46 8.09
N ASN A 32 6.27 -17.99 7.33
CA ASN A 32 6.88 -17.28 6.21
C ASN A 32 5.89 -17.08 5.05
N ILE A 33 5.00 -18.03 4.75
CA ILE A 33 3.93 -17.84 3.76
C ILE A 33 2.97 -16.74 4.22
N PHE A 34 2.56 -16.74 5.48
CA PHE A 34 1.69 -15.70 6.04
C PHE A 34 2.40 -14.34 6.07
N LYS A 35 3.67 -14.26 6.51
CA LYS A 35 4.47 -13.02 6.46
C LYS A 35 4.69 -12.51 5.04
N LYS A 36 4.99 -13.39 4.09
CA LYS A 36 5.18 -13.06 2.67
C LYS A 36 3.87 -12.64 1.99
N LYS A 37 2.73 -13.17 2.45
CA LYS A 37 1.38 -12.74 2.02
C LYS A 37 0.97 -11.39 2.62
N ILE A 38 1.58 -10.96 3.73
CA ILE A 38 1.27 -9.70 4.44
C ILE A 38 2.13 -8.53 3.95
N ILE A 39 3.36 -8.76 3.47
CA ILE A 39 4.23 -7.70 2.92
C ILE A 39 4.30 -7.84 1.39
N MET A 40 3.21 -7.50 0.71
CA MET A 40 3.20 -7.41 -0.75
C MET A 40 3.76 -6.05 -1.17
N GLN A 41 4.97 -6.03 -1.74
CA GLN A 41 5.58 -4.84 -2.32
C GLN A 41 4.89 -4.52 -3.66
N LEU A 42 4.43 -3.28 -3.85
CA LEU A 42 3.77 -2.84 -5.09
C LEU A 42 4.76 -2.18 -6.06
N THR A 43 5.65 -1.33 -5.54
CA THR A 43 6.73 -0.65 -6.28
C THR A 43 8.00 -0.62 -5.43
N LYS A 44 9.08 0.03 -5.88
CA LYS A 44 10.29 0.23 -5.05
C LYS A 44 9.97 0.83 -3.68
N ASN A 45 9.08 1.82 -3.63
CA ASN A 45 8.84 2.61 -2.42
C ASN A 45 7.47 2.44 -1.78
N PHE A 46 6.56 1.65 -2.37
CA PHE A 46 5.20 1.47 -1.86
C PHE A 46 4.85 0.00 -1.62
N LYS A 47 4.31 -0.29 -0.44
CA LYS A 47 3.75 -1.58 -0.02
C LYS A 47 2.23 -1.55 -0.04
N LEU A 48 1.60 -2.71 -0.26
CA LEU A 48 0.14 -2.85 -0.25
C LEU A 48 -0.49 -2.37 1.06
N SER A 49 0.17 -2.62 2.19
CA SER A 49 -0.31 -2.25 3.52
C SER A 49 -0.49 -0.75 3.70
N GLU A 50 0.27 0.09 2.99
CA GLU A 50 0.16 1.55 3.05
C GLU A 50 -1.16 2.06 2.47
N PHE A 51 -1.82 1.25 1.63
CA PHE A 51 -3.11 1.56 1.04
C PHE A 51 -4.28 0.94 1.80
N ALA A 52 -4.05 0.35 2.99
CA ALA A 52 -5.13 -0.18 3.80
C ALA A 52 -6.10 0.91 4.26
N CYS A 53 -7.33 0.50 4.55
CA CYS A 53 -8.33 1.39 5.13
C CYS A 53 -7.88 1.83 6.53
N ASN A 54 -8.37 2.98 7.00
CA ASN A 54 -8.02 3.54 8.31
C ASN A 54 -8.35 2.61 9.48
N ASP A 55 -9.34 1.72 9.31
CA ASP A 55 -9.72 0.72 10.32
C ASP A 55 -8.83 -0.54 10.27
N GLY A 56 -7.75 -0.51 9.50
CA GLY A 56 -6.84 -1.63 9.30
C GLY A 56 -7.34 -2.66 8.28
N THR A 57 -8.54 -2.49 7.72
CA THR A 57 -9.05 -3.41 6.69
C THR A 57 -8.11 -3.40 5.49
N PRO A 58 -7.53 -4.55 5.10
CA PRO A 58 -6.61 -4.61 3.97
C PRO A 58 -7.34 -4.32 2.66
N VAL A 59 -6.58 -3.97 1.62
CA VAL A 59 -7.11 -3.88 0.26
C VAL A 59 -7.65 -5.27 -0.14
N PRO A 60 -8.90 -5.39 -0.62
CA PRO A 60 -9.40 -6.65 -1.16
C PRO A 60 -8.57 -7.11 -2.37
N SER A 61 -8.30 -8.42 -2.47
CA SER A 61 -7.48 -9.01 -3.55
C SER A 61 -7.95 -8.63 -4.96
N LYS A 62 -9.27 -8.54 -5.18
CA LYS A 62 -9.87 -8.09 -6.44
C LYS A 62 -9.49 -6.67 -6.88
N PHE A 63 -8.88 -5.88 -5.99
CA PHE A 63 -8.43 -4.52 -6.28
C PHE A 63 -6.90 -4.40 -6.28
N TYR A 64 -6.14 -5.50 -6.27
CA TYR A 64 -4.68 -5.48 -6.29
C TYR A 64 -4.11 -4.80 -7.54
N GLU A 65 -4.66 -5.08 -8.72
CA GLU A 65 -4.21 -4.39 -9.95
C GLU A 65 -4.52 -2.89 -9.91
N ASN A 66 -5.66 -2.49 -9.33
CA ASN A 66 -6.03 -1.09 -9.20
C ASN A 66 -5.04 -0.33 -8.29
N VAL A 67 -4.73 -0.89 -7.12
CA VAL A 67 -3.81 -0.24 -6.18
C VAL A 67 -2.38 -0.26 -6.69
N LYS A 68 -1.98 -1.31 -7.42
CA LYS A 68 -0.68 -1.38 -8.09
C LYS A 68 -0.53 -0.24 -9.09
N GLU A 69 -1.54 0.00 -9.94
CA GLU A 69 -1.50 1.11 -10.90
C GLU A 69 -1.41 2.48 -10.20
N VAL A 70 -2.15 2.68 -9.10
CA VAL A 70 -2.03 3.91 -8.30
C VAL A 70 -0.60 4.05 -7.75
N ALA A 71 -0.05 2.98 -7.18
CA ALA A 71 1.30 2.98 -6.62
C ALA A 71 2.39 3.26 -7.68
N GLU A 72 2.28 2.70 -8.89
CA GLU A 72 3.18 2.98 -10.01
C GLU A 72 3.19 4.46 -10.39
N ASN A 73 2.02 5.11 -10.40
CA ASN A 73 1.93 6.55 -10.68
C ASN A 73 2.50 7.40 -9.54
N LEU A 74 2.27 7.00 -8.29
CA LEU A 74 2.87 7.67 -7.14
C LEU A 74 4.39 7.47 -7.08
N GLN A 75 4.90 6.36 -7.60
CA GLN A 75 6.35 6.14 -7.74
C GLN A 75 6.95 7.19 -8.69
N VAL A 76 6.32 7.44 -9.84
CA VAL A 76 6.76 8.50 -10.77
C VAL A 76 6.77 9.88 -10.09
N LEU A 77 5.74 10.18 -9.28
CA LEU A 77 5.69 11.42 -8.51
C LEU A 77 6.85 11.51 -7.50
N ARG A 78 7.14 10.41 -6.80
CA ARG A 78 8.24 10.33 -5.83
C ARG A 78 9.60 10.52 -6.50
N ASP A 79 9.81 9.83 -7.61
CA ASP A 79 11.06 9.89 -8.37
C ASP A 79 11.29 11.33 -8.89
N TYR A 80 10.25 11.98 -9.40
CA TYR A 80 10.33 13.38 -9.83
C TYR A 80 10.77 14.31 -8.70
N PHE A 81 10.14 14.23 -7.53
CA PHE A 81 10.51 15.08 -6.40
C PHE A 81 11.92 14.79 -5.88
N ASN A 82 12.34 13.51 -5.88
CA ASN A 82 13.69 13.14 -5.50
C ASN A 82 14.77 13.64 -6.46
N GLU A 83 14.45 13.80 -7.75
CA GLU A 83 15.34 14.41 -8.75
C GLU A 83 15.45 15.94 -8.59
N HIS A 84 14.48 16.60 -7.93
CA HIS A 84 14.35 18.07 -7.83
C HIS A 84 14.38 18.58 -6.38
N LYS A 85 15.02 17.83 -5.47
CA LYS A 85 15.17 18.19 -4.06
C LYS A 85 16.44 19.02 -3.85
N GLU A 86 16.38 19.96 -2.91
CA GLU A 86 17.54 20.74 -2.46
C GLU A 86 18.31 20.02 -1.33
N ASP A 87 17.59 19.34 -0.42
CA ASP A 87 18.13 18.60 0.72
C ASP A 87 17.72 17.10 0.69
N ASP A 88 17.76 16.38 1.83
CA ASP A 88 17.44 14.95 2.01
C ASP A 88 16.26 14.40 1.16
N GLU A 89 16.23 13.08 0.93
CA GLU A 89 15.16 12.41 0.16
C GLU A 89 13.74 12.88 0.49
N GLU A 90 12.97 13.23 -0.54
CA GLU A 90 11.56 13.55 -0.39
C GLU A 90 10.75 12.26 -0.21
N GLU A 91 10.07 12.20 0.93
CA GLU A 91 9.21 11.09 1.27
C GLU A 91 7.77 11.39 0.86
N ILE A 92 7.25 10.58 -0.06
CA ILE A 92 5.81 10.51 -0.29
C ILE A 92 5.20 9.57 0.74
N THR A 93 4.29 10.12 1.54
CA THR A 93 3.53 9.39 2.55
C THR A 93 2.09 9.22 2.11
N ILE A 94 1.58 7.99 2.24
CA ILE A 94 0.15 7.72 2.17
C ILE A 94 -0.35 7.60 3.60
N THR A 95 -1.09 8.62 4.04
CA THR A 95 -1.65 8.62 5.39
C THR A 95 -2.68 7.48 5.55
N PRO A 96 -2.78 6.85 6.73
CA PRO A 96 -3.82 5.85 6.96
C PRO A 96 -5.22 6.35 6.59
N GLY A 97 -5.98 5.55 5.83
CA GLY A 97 -7.30 5.97 5.33
C GLY A 97 -7.31 6.78 4.04
N SER A 98 -6.13 7.09 3.49
CA SER A 98 -5.96 7.80 2.23
C SER A 98 -5.84 6.89 1.02
N GLY A 99 -5.73 5.56 1.20
CA GLY A 99 -5.77 4.55 0.13
C GLY A 99 -7.17 3.95 -0.08
N TYR A 100 -7.30 2.64 0.10
CA TYR A 100 -8.60 1.96 0.04
C TYR A 100 -9.53 2.43 1.17
N ARG A 101 -10.83 2.52 0.87
CA ARG A 101 -11.87 2.81 1.87
C ARG A 101 -12.99 1.79 1.80
N THR A 102 -13.32 1.20 2.94
CA THR A 102 -14.55 0.41 3.06
C THR A 102 -15.78 1.31 2.79
N PRO A 103 -16.93 0.76 2.36
CA PRO A 103 -18.15 1.56 2.21
C PRO A 103 -18.54 2.32 3.49
N LYS A 104 -18.38 1.67 4.65
CA LYS A 104 -18.62 2.26 5.98
C LYS A 104 -17.69 3.43 6.25
N TYR A 105 -16.38 3.27 6.07
CA TYR A 105 -15.42 4.35 6.30
C TYR A 105 -15.60 5.49 5.30
N ASN A 106 -15.83 5.19 4.02
CA ASN A 106 -16.13 6.21 3.01
C ASN A 106 -17.37 7.04 3.39
N LYS A 107 -18.44 6.41 3.91
CA LYS A 107 -19.62 7.14 4.42
C LYS A 107 -19.28 8.00 5.65
N LYS A 108 -18.49 7.47 6.59
CA LYS A 108 -18.03 8.20 7.80
C LYS A 108 -17.31 9.49 7.45
N VAL A 109 -16.43 9.47 6.44
CA VAL A 109 -15.69 10.66 5.98
C VAL A 109 -16.47 11.51 4.96
N LYS A 110 -17.78 11.27 4.79
CA LYS A 110 -18.64 11.95 3.80
C LYS A 110 -18.09 11.86 2.37
N GLY A 111 -17.40 10.76 2.05
CA GLY A 111 -16.86 10.49 0.73
C GLY A 111 -17.95 10.27 -0.31
N ALA A 112 -17.64 10.58 -1.57
CA ALA A 112 -18.61 10.49 -2.67
C ALA A 112 -19.18 9.07 -2.86
N ARG A 113 -20.43 8.98 -3.32
CA ARG A 113 -21.12 7.70 -3.57
C ARG A 113 -20.35 6.81 -4.56
N LEU A 114 -19.73 7.39 -5.58
CA LEU A 114 -18.92 6.69 -6.59
C LEU A 114 -17.40 6.93 -6.38
N SER A 115 -16.98 7.10 -5.12
CA SER A 115 -15.58 7.30 -4.74
C SER A 115 -14.65 6.20 -5.27
N GLN A 116 -13.53 6.61 -5.87
CA GLN A 116 -12.51 5.69 -6.40
C GLN A 116 -11.72 4.98 -5.29
N HIS A 117 -11.67 5.55 -4.07
CA HIS A 117 -11.07 4.88 -2.91
C HIS A 117 -11.75 3.54 -2.58
N LYS A 118 -13.06 3.40 -2.84
CA LYS A 118 -13.79 2.14 -2.63
C LYS A 118 -13.35 1.02 -3.56
N LYS A 119 -12.63 1.34 -4.63
CA LYS A 119 -12.09 0.42 -5.63
C LYS A 119 -10.56 0.32 -5.57
N ALA A 120 -9.94 0.95 -4.57
CA ALA A 120 -8.49 1.14 -4.47
C ALA A 120 -7.86 1.76 -5.73
N LYS A 121 -8.62 2.61 -6.44
CA LYS A 121 -8.17 3.36 -7.61
C LYS A 121 -7.73 4.78 -7.27
N ALA A 122 -7.61 5.11 -5.99
CA ALA A 122 -7.28 6.44 -5.52
C ALA A 122 -6.35 6.40 -4.32
N ALA A 123 -5.55 7.45 -4.21
CA ALA A 123 -4.75 7.77 -3.05
C ALA A 123 -4.79 9.28 -2.78
N ASP A 124 -4.67 9.66 -1.50
CA ASP A 124 -4.50 11.05 -1.09
C ASP A 124 -3.06 11.29 -0.60
N PRO A 125 -2.05 11.43 -1.50
CA PRO A 125 -0.65 11.56 -1.12
C PRO A 125 -0.34 12.89 -0.41
N ARG A 126 0.66 12.83 0.46
CA ARG A 126 1.38 13.99 1.00
C ARG A 126 2.86 13.82 0.73
N VAL A 127 3.54 14.89 0.34
CA VAL A 127 4.97 14.88 0.07
C VAL A 127 5.64 15.78 1.09
N LYS A 128 6.64 15.24 1.80
CA LYS A 128 7.39 15.99 2.81
C LYS A 128 7.99 17.25 2.17
N ASN A 129 7.96 18.37 2.89
CA ASN A 129 8.48 19.66 2.44
C ASN A 129 7.82 20.25 1.18
N ARG A 130 6.67 19.72 0.74
CA ARG A 130 5.88 20.26 -0.37
C ARG A 130 4.48 20.60 0.06
N THR A 131 4.01 21.74 -0.42
CA THR A 131 2.61 22.17 -0.25
C THR A 131 1.68 21.34 -1.13
N PRO A 132 0.39 21.20 -0.77
CA PRO A 132 -0.60 20.58 -1.65
C PRO A 132 -0.67 21.23 -3.05
N ASN A 133 -0.40 22.53 -3.15
CA ASN A 133 -0.37 23.24 -4.44
C ASN A 133 0.76 22.74 -5.34
N GLU A 134 1.97 22.60 -4.79
CA GLU A 134 3.13 22.08 -5.52
C GLU A 134 2.88 20.63 -5.95
N VAL A 135 2.45 19.77 -5.03
CA VAL A 135 2.12 18.38 -5.35
C VAL A 135 1.06 18.29 -6.45
N HIS A 136 0.00 19.08 -6.35
CA HIS A 136 -1.04 19.13 -7.37
C HIS A 136 -0.49 19.57 -8.72
N ALA A 137 0.25 20.69 -8.77
CA ALA A 137 0.84 21.22 -10.00
C ALA A 137 1.78 20.19 -10.66
N THR A 138 2.62 19.51 -9.87
CA THR A 138 3.51 18.46 -10.34
C THR A 138 2.74 17.26 -10.92
N ILE A 139 1.67 16.79 -10.27
CA ILE A 139 0.82 15.73 -10.83
C ILE A 139 0.21 16.19 -12.17
N ILE A 140 -0.27 17.43 -12.27
CA ILE A 140 -0.79 17.97 -13.53
C ILE A 140 0.28 17.99 -14.62
N LEU A 141 1.50 18.44 -14.30
CA LEU A 141 2.65 18.44 -15.21
C LEU A 141 2.98 17.03 -15.69
N LEU A 142 3.14 16.07 -14.77
CA LEU A 142 3.49 14.69 -15.09
C LEU A 142 2.42 13.99 -15.94
N ILE A 143 1.14 14.28 -15.72
CA ILE A 143 0.05 13.80 -16.57
C ILE A 143 0.14 14.41 -17.99
N LYS A 144 0.39 15.72 -18.10
CA LYS A 144 0.55 16.39 -19.41
C LYS A 144 1.73 15.83 -20.19
N SER A 145 2.82 15.53 -19.50
CA SER A 145 4.04 14.93 -20.05
C SER A 145 3.93 13.41 -20.25
N LYS A 146 2.75 12.81 -20.05
CA LYS A 146 2.47 11.36 -20.20
C LYS A 146 3.33 10.45 -19.29
N LYS A 147 3.96 11.01 -18.25
CA LYS A 147 4.73 10.25 -17.25
C LYS A 147 3.80 9.62 -16.20
N MET A 148 2.68 10.28 -15.88
CA MET A 148 1.59 9.72 -15.08
C MET A 148 0.33 9.52 -15.94
N LYS A 149 -0.47 8.51 -15.61
CA LYS A 149 -1.75 8.22 -16.27
C LYS A 149 -2.76 9.33 -16.03
N GLN A 150 -3.63 9.55 -17.02
CA GLN A 150 -4.77 10.44 -16.85
C GLN A 150 -5.75 9.89 -15.80
N GLY A 151 -6.39 10.79 -15.05
CA GLY A 151 -7.36 10.42 -14.03
C GLY A 151 -7.96 11.62 -13.31
N GLY A 152 -8.42 11.43 -12.08
CA GLY A 152 -8.92 12.51 -11.23
C GLY A 152 -7.80 13.14 -10.40
N VAL A 153 -7.79 14.46 -10.30
CA VAL A 153 -6.86 15.21 -9.44
C VAL A 153 -7.65 16.28 -8.69
N GLY A 154 -7.61 16.22 -7.35
CA GLY A 154 -8.35 17.12 -6.48
C GLY A 154 -7.43 17.83 -5.50
N LEU A 155 -7.58 19.14 -5.37
CA LEU A 155 -6.80 19.94 -4.43
C LEU A 155 -7.59 20.18 -3.13
N TYR A 156 -6.96 19.95 -1.98
CA TYR A 156 -7.50 20.18 -0.64
C TYR A 156 -6.48 20.97 0.20
N ASP A 157 -6.92 21.49 1.35
CA ASP A 157 -6.08 22.34 2.21
C ASP A 157 -4.81 21.62 2.72
N THR A 158 -4.87 20.31 2.89
CA THR A 158 -3.80 19.53 3.56
C THR A 158 -3.29 18.34 2.76
N PHE A 159 -3.87 18.07 1.59
CA PHE A 159 -3.49 16.94 0.75
C PHE A 159 -3.95 17.14 -0.70
N VAL A 160 -3.46 16.28 -1.58
CA VAL A 160 -3.94 16.17 -2.94
C VAL A 160 -4.61 14.81 -3.10
N HIS A 161 -5.72 14.77 -3.82
CA HIS A 161 -6.35 13.54 -4.27
C HIS A 161 -5.85 13.20 -5.66
N TYR A 162 -5.44 11.94 -5.86
CA TYR A 162 -5.15 11.38 -7.18
C TYR A 162 -5.86 10.04 -7.35
N ASP A 163 -6.45 9.82 -8.53
CA ASP A 163 -7.08 8.55 -8.86
C ASP A 163 -6.94 8.21 -10.35
N THR A 164 -6.99 6.91 -10.68
CA THR A 164 -6.81 6.40 -12.05
C THR A 164 -8.13 6.05 -12.76
N ARG A 165 -9.16 6.88 -12.60
CA ARG A 165 -10.50 6.65 -13.22
C ARG A 165 -10.52 6.57 -14.75
N GLY A 166 -9.41 6.83 -15.44
CA GLY A 166 -9.26 6.71 -16.89
C GLY A 166 -9.70 7.95 -17.69
N TYR A 167 -10.28 8.96 -17.05
CA TYR A 167 -10.65 10.22 -17.70
C TYR A 167 -10.33 11.41 -16.79
N ARG A 168 -10.18 12.60 -17.40
CA ARG A 168 -9.82 13.83 -16.70
C ARG A 168 -10.96 14.30 -15.79
N ALA A 169 -10.67 14.45 -14.49
CA ALA A 169 -11.53 15.15 -13.54
C ALA A 169 -10.68 16.07 -12.65
N ARG A 170 -11.06 17.35 -12.48
CA ARG A 170 -10.31 18.33 -11.70
C ARG A 170 -11.24 19.08 -10.77
N TRP A 171 -10.84 19.30 -9.52
CA TRP A 171 -11.60 20.10 -8.57
C TRP A 171 -10.67 20.72 -7.52
N ASP A 172 -11.12 21.82 -6.95
CA ASP A 172 -10.49 22.48 -5.81
C ASP A 172 -11.52 22.55 -4.67
N LYS A 173 -11.14 22.01 -3.51
CA LYS A 173 -11.95 21.93 -2.30
C LYS A 173 -11.28 22.63 -1.11
N ARG A 174 -10.27 23.47 -1.38
CA ARG A 174 -9.72 24.34 -0.36
C ARG A 174 -10.77 25.33 0.13
N LYS A 175 -10.65 25.77 1.37
CA LYS A 175 -11.50 26.84 1.90
C LYS A 175 -11.15 28.14 1.18
N ARG A 176 -12.16 28.85 0.69
CA ARG A 176 -11.99 30.23 0.25
C ARG A 176 -11.88 31.10 1.50
N ILE A 177 -10.76 31.80 1.62
CA ILE A 177 -10.55 32.86 2.63
C ILE A 177 -11.13 34.14 2.05
#